data_AF-A0A4S4LCA1-F1
#
_entry.id   AF-A0A4S4LCA1-F1
#
_cell.length_a   1.000
_cell.length_b   1.000
_cell.length_c   1.000
_cell.angle_alpha   90.00
_cell.angle_beta   90.00
_cell.angle_gamma   90.00
#
_symmetry.space_group_name_H-M   'P 1'
#
loop_
_entity.id
_entity.type
_entity.pdbx_description
1 polymer ?
#
loop_
_entity_poly.entity_id
_entity_poly.type
_entity_poly.pdbx_seq_one_letter_code
_entity_poly.pdbx_strand_id
1 'polypeptide(L)'
;MRFPLYFFTLTVAVIQAAAAPSKLFSPDTLIKPLLVGDHPIVSDVEIANFALTLEHLENAFYTTGLQNFSAQVFADAGFAPTVRGFYEQLALHEKTHVDNLTSILGDKAVKPCVYDLYFFSISSSAVFTLLTKDIYNQPVVTTWT
;
A
#
# COMPACT_ATOMS: atom_id res chain seq x y z
N MET A 1 -37.24 -26.28 -2.10
CA MET A 1 -37.08 -24.89 -2.58
C MET A 1 -35.81 -24.86 -3.44
N ARG A 2 -35.92 -24.48 -4.71
CA ARG A 2 -34.87 -24.60 -5.74
C ARG A 2 -34.60 -23.19 -6.28
N PHE A 3 -33.38 -22.68 -6.14
CA PHE A 3 -32.95 -21.41 -6.74
C PHE A 3 -32.45 -21.65 -8.18
N PRO A 4 -32.82 -20.82 -9.17
CA PRO A 4 -32.42 -21.00 -10.56
C PRO A 4 -31.02 -20.45 -10.85
N LEU A 5 -30.32 -21.13 -11.76
CA LEU A 5 -29.06 -20.73 -12.39
C LEU A 5 -29.33 -19.66 -13.46
N TYR A 6 -28.68 -18.50 -13.35
CA TYR A 6 -28.63 -17.51 -14.43
C TYR A 6 -27.45 -17.82 -15.36
N PHE A 7 -27.76 -18.25 -16.58
CA PHE A 7 -26.84 -18.24 -17.72
C PHE A 7 -26.79 -16.81 -18.29
N PHE A 8 -25.61 -16.19 -18.30
CA PHE A 8 -25.37 -14.98 -19.11
C PHE A 8 -24.63 -15.41 -20.38
N THR A 9 -25.30 -15.32 -21.54
CA THR A 9 -24.67 -15.50 -22.86
C THR A 9 -24.13 -14.16 -23.33
N LEU A 10 -22.80 -14.03 -23.49
CA LEU A 10 -22.18 -12.92 -24.20
C LEU A 10 -22.11 -13.26 -25.70
N THR A 11 -22.80 -12.49 -26.52
CA THR A 11 -22.63 -12.49 -27.98
C THR A 11 -21.40 -11.65 -28.35
N VAL A 12 -20.49 -12.23 -29.13
CA VAL A 12 -19.37 -11.51 -29.76
C VAL A 12 -19.91 -10.75 -30.95
N ALA A 13 -19.85 -9.41 -30.92
CA ALA A 13 -20.09 -8.58 -32.09
C ALA A 13 -18.79 -8.46 -32.90
N VAL A 14 -18.80 -9.02 -34.12
CA VAL A 14 -17.75 -8.81 -35.13
C VAL A 14 -18.00 -7.45 -35.77
N ILE A 15 -17.06 -6.52 -35.64
CA ILE A 15 -17.08 -5.26 -36.40
C ILE A 15 -16.26 -5.44 -37.67
N GLN A 16 -16.92 -5.25 -38.82
CA GLN A 16 -16.34 -5.28 -40.15
C GLN A 16 -15.42 -4.07 -40.37
N ALA A 17 -14.17 -4.30 -40.77
CA ALA A 17 -13.24 -3.25 -41.19
C ALA A 17 -13.59 -2.77 -42.62
N ALA A 18 -13.85 -1.47 -42.78
CA ALA A 18 -13.88 -0.81 -44.08
C ALA A 18 -12.52 -0.16 -44.36
N ALA A 19 -11.92 -0.49 -45.50
CA ALA A 19 -10.65 0.06 -45.97
C ALA A 19 -10.79 1.57 -46.26
N ALA A 20 -9.89 2.38 -45.69
CA ALA A 20 -9.67 3.77 -46.06
C ALA A 20 -8.22 3.96 -46.53
N PRO A 21 -7.97 4.86 -47.51
CA PRO A 21 -6.78 4.84 -48.35
C PRO A 21 -5.49 5.22 -47.62
N SER A 22 -4.40 4.66 -48.14
CA SER A 22 -3.00 4.83 -47.78
C SER A 22 -2.53 6.29 -47.84
N LYS A 23 -2.78 7.05 -46.77
CA LYS A 23 -1.84 8.07 -46.28
C LYS A 23 -1.00 7.44 -45.18
N LEU A 24 -0.21 6.45 -45.60
CA LEU A 24 0.73 5.69 -44.79
C LEU A 24 2.04 6.47 -44.65
N PHE A 25 2.51 6.57 -43.42
CA PHE A 25 3.88 6.90 -43.00
C PHE A 25 4.35 8.36 -43.10
N SER A 26 3.98 9.15 -42.09
CA SER A 26 4.93 10.07 -41.46
C SER A 26 5.45 9.39 -40.18
N PRO A 27 6.77 9.23 -39.97
CA PRO A 27 7.32 8.56 -38.78
C PRO A 27 6.93 9.24 -37.45
N ASP A 28 6.62 10.54 -37.48
CA ASP A 28 6.42 11.35 -36.27
C ASP A 28 5.06 11.15 -35.58
N THR A 29 4.08 10.53 -36.25
CA THR A 29 2.72 10.36 -35.71
C THR A 29 2.43 8.98 -35.14
N LEU A 30 3.31 8.00 -35.35
CA LEU A 30 3.06 6.60 -34.96
C LEU A 30 3.65 6.18 -33.60
N ILE A 31 4.38 7.06 -32.91
CA ILE A 31 4.96 6.78 -31.58
C ILE A 31 4.14 7.41 -30.44
N LYS A 32 3.13 8.24 -30.73
CA LYS A 32 2.47 9.05 -29.70
C LYS A 32 1.29 8.42 -28.94
N PRO A 33 0.46 7.51 -29.50
CA PRO A 33 -0.72 7.03 -28.75
C PRO A 33 -0.55 5.65 -28.10
N LEU A 34 0.55 4.92 -28.34
CA LEU A 34 0.71 3.56 -27.79
C LEU A 34 1.43 3.51 -26.42
N LEU A 35 2.02 4.62 -25.96
CA LEU A 35 2.80 4.65 -24.72
C LEU A 35 2.20 5.52 -23.61
N VAL A 36 1.12 6.25 -23.90
CA VAL A 36 0.44 7.12 -22.94
C VAL A 36 -1.03 6.78 -22.99
N GLY A 37 -1.44 5.81 -22.17
CA GLY A 37 -2.82 5.79 -21.70
C GLY A 37 -3.10 7.13 -21.00
N ASP A 38 -4.34 7.60 -21.05
CA ASP A 38 -4.80 8.90 -20.52
C ASP A 38 -4.80 8.97 -18.97
N HIS A 39 -3.85 8.25 -18.34
CA HIS A 39 -3.64 8.25 -16.91
C HIS A 39 -2.86 9.51 -16.50
N PRO A 40 -3.29 10.22 -15.44
CA PRO A 40 -2.50 11.30 -14.89
C PRO A 40 -1.10 10.78 -14.55
N ILE A 41 -0.07 11.45 -15.05
CA ILE A 41 1.31 11.12 -14.70
C ILE A 41 1.52 11.54 -13.24
N VAL A 42 1.57 10.56 -12.33
CA VAL A 42 1.94 10.77 -10.93
C VAL A 42 3.45 10.97 -10.87
N SER A 43 3.89 12.04 -10.22
CA SER A 43 5.32 12.35 -10.06
C SER A 43 5.97 11.51 -8.96
N ASP A 44 7.29 11.30 -9.07
CA ASP A 44 8.07 10.62 -8.03
C ASP A 44 7.93 11.31 -6.65
N VAL A 45 7.75 12.63 -6.64
CA VAL A 45 7.54 13.41 -5.41
C VAL A 45 6.19 13.08 -4.77
N GLU A 46 5.13 12.87 -5.56
CA GLU A 46 3.82 12.47 -5.06
C GLU A 46 3.86 11.04 -4.53
N ILE A 47 4.53 10.13 -5.23
CA ILE A 47 4.71 8.74 -4.79
C ILE A 47 5.52 8.69 -3.49
N ALA A 48 6.63 9.43 -3.42
CA ALA A 48 7.48 9.46 -2.24
C ALA A 48 6.79 10.13 -1.03
N ASN A 49 5.94 11.15 -1.24
CA ASN A 49 5.14 11.72 -0.15
C ASN A 49 4.00 10.81 0.29
N PHE A 50 3.40 10.05 -0.63
CA PHE A 50 2.45 9.00 -0.27
C PHE A 50 3.13 7.94 0.62
N ALA A 51 4.31 7.45 0.22
CA ALA A 51 5.11 6.55 1.04
C ALA A 51 5.44 7.18 2.41
N LEU A 52 6.00 8.39 2.44
CA LEU A 52 6.35 9.09 3.69
C LEU A 52 5.15 9.27 4.63
N THR A 53 3.95 9.44 4.08
CA THR A 53 2.73 9.50 4.89
C THR A 53 2.45 8.18 5.61
N LEU A 54 2.63 7.04 4.92
CA LEU A 54 2.52 5.71 5.51
C LEU A 54 3.59 5.48 6.56
N GLU A 55 4.85 5.82 6.25
CA GLU A 55 5.96 5.65 7.19
C GLU A 55 5.76 6.46 8.48
N HIS A 56 5.21 7.69 8.40
CA HIS A 56 4.85 8.46 9.59
C HIS A 56 3.78 7.77 10.44
N LEU A 57 2.75 7.21 9.79
CA LEU A 57 1.68 6.47 10.48
C LEU A 57 2.23 5.21 11.14
N GLU A 58 3.05 4.44 10.43
CA GLU A 58 3.59 3.17 10.91
C GLU A 58 4.61 3.40 12.04
N ASN A 59 5.49 4.39 11.90
CA ASN A 59 6.38 4.80 12.98
C ASN A 59 5.59 5.22 14.24
N ALA A 60 4.51 6.02 14.09
CA ALA A 60 3.64 6.37 15.21
C ALA A 60 2.94 5.14 15.81
N PHE A 61 2.47 4.21 14.96
CA PHE A 61 1.81 2.98 15.36
C PHE A 61 2.73 2.08 16.20
N TYR A 62 3.94 1.77 15.72
CA TYR A 62 4.86 0.88 16.42
C TYR A 62 5.39 1.50 17.71
N THR A 63 5.77 2.78 17.67
CA THR A 63 6.29 3.47 18.87
C THR A 63 5.22 3.57 19.95
N THR A 64 3.98 3.93 19.59
CA THR A 64 2.86 4.00 20.55
C THR A 64 2.51 2.61 21.07
N GLY A 65 2.46 1.59 20.21
CA GLY A 65 2.19 0.21 20.63
C GLY A 65 3.23 -0.32 21.62
N LEU A 66 4.53 -0.08 21.36
CA LEU A 66 5.62 -0.51 22.24
C LEU A 66 5.67 0.23 23.59
N GLN A 67 5.13 1.45 23.66
CA GLN A 67 4.94 2.20 24.90
C GLN A 67 3.78 1.63 25.74
N ASN A 68 2.70 1.19 25.09
CA ASN A 68 1.51 0.65 25.77
C ASN A 68 1.67 -0.82 26.15
N PHE A 69 2.44 -1.61 25.38
CA PHE A 69 2.58 -3.05 25.59
C PHE A 69 4.01 -3.44 25.99
N SER A 70 4.19 -3.64 27.30
CA SER A 70 5.44 -4.13 27.87
C SER A 70 5.69 -5.60 27.50
N ALA A 71 6.92 -6.07 27.70
CA ALA A 71 7.27 -7.49 27.52
C ALA A 71 6.37 -8.43 28.35
N GLN A 72 5.93 -7.99 29.53
CA GLN A 72 5.02 -8.77 30.37
C GLN A 72 3.65 -8.93 29.70
N VAL A 73 3.11 -7.88 29.06
CA VAL A 73 1.82 -7.96 28.35
C VAL A 73 1.91 -8.93 27.15
N PHE A 74 3.07 -9.04 26.50
CA PHE A 74 3.30 -10.07 25.48
C PHE A 74 3.36 -11.48 26.08
N ALA A 75 4.08 -11.64 27.21
CA ALA A 75 4.18 -12.92 27.91
C ALA A 75 2.83 -13.42 28.44
N ASP A 76 2.04 -12.53 29.04
CA ASP A 76 0.69 -12.82 29.56
C ASP A 76 -0.28 -13.22 28.44
N ALA A 77 -0.06 -12.70 27.23
CA ALA A 77 -0.79 -13.09 26.03
C ALA A 77 -0.28 -14.41 25.40
N GLY A 78 0.73 -15.04 25.99
CA GLY A 78 1.28 -16.33 25.54
C GLY A 78 2.31 -16.24 24.42
N PHE A 79 2.85 -15.05 24.13
CA PHE A 79 3.89 -14.88 23.12
C PHE A 79 5.29 -15.22 23.65
N ALA A 80 6.16 -15.71 22.76
CA ALA A 80 7.57 -15.88 23.06
C ALA A 80 8.26 -14.51 23.28
N PRO A 81 9.30 -14.41 24.14
CA PRO A 81 9.98 -13.15 24.41
C PRO A 81 10.53 -12.43 23.17
N THR A 82 10.89 -13.18 22.12
CA THR A 82 11.41 -12.66 20.85
C THR A 82 10.39 -11.86 20.05
N VAL A 83 9.08 -12.08 20.27
CA VAL A 83 8.01 -11.41 19.51
C VAL A 83 8.04 -9.91 19.74
N ARG A 84 8.25 -9.44 20.98
CA ARG A 84 8.35 -8.00 21.23
C ARG A 84 9.58 -7.38 20.58
N GLY A 85 10.71 -8.10 20.58
CA GLY A 85 11.95 -7.64 19.92
C GLY A 85 11.82 -7.51 18.40
N PHE A 86 10.93 -8.27 17.77
CA PHE A 86 10.58 -8.09 16.36
C PHE A 86 9.88 -6.73 16.13
N TYR A 87 8.94 -6.35 16.99
CA TYR A 87 8.27 -5.04 16.89
C TYR A 87 9.22 -3.86 17.17
N GLU A 88 10.20 -4.04 18.05
CA GLU A 88 11.25 -3.04 18.25
C GLU A 88 12.09 -2.83 16.98
N GLN A 89 12.40 -3.91 16.24
CA GLN A 89 13.10 -3.82 14.96
C GLN A 89 12.24 -3.12 13.89
N LEU A 90 10.94 -3.44 13.81
CA LEU A 90 10.03 -2.74 12.90
C LEU A 90 9.97 -1.24 13.19
N ALA A 91 9.83 -0.84 14.46
CA ALA A 91 9.87 0.58 14.84
C ALA A 91 11.14 1.29 14.36
N LEU A 92 12.29 0.60 14.41
CA LEU A 92 13.56 1.14 13.90
C LEU A 92 13.59 1.25 12.37
N HIS A 93 13.00 0.29 11.66
CA HIS A 93 12.87 0.34 10.20
C HIS A 93 12.03 1.53 9.76
N GLU A 94 10.83 1.69 10.33
CA GLU A 94 9.93 2.78 9.87
C GLU A 94 10.51 4.15 10.22
N LYS A 95 11.21 4.27 11.36
CA LYS A 95 11.97 5.49 11.66
C LYS A 95 13.05 5.77 10.59
N THR A 96 13.77 4.73 10.17
CA THR A 96 14.80 4.84 9.12
C THR A 96 14.18 5.23 7.77
N HIS A 97 13.01 4.69 7.43
CA HIS A 97 12.27 5.09 6.23
C HIS A 97 11.83 6.56 6.29
N VAL A 98 11.26 7.00 7.42
CA VAL A 98 10.91 8.43 7.64
C VAL A 98 12.13 9.34 7.45
N ASP A 99 13.25 9.02 8.10
CA ASP A 99 14.47 9.82 8.02
C ASP A 99 14.98 9.92 6.56
N ASN A 100 15.02 8.78 5.86
CA ASN A 100 15.51 8.71 4.48
C ASN A 100 14.59 9.46 3.51
N LEU A 101 13.28 9.21 3.55
CA LEU A 101 12.31 9.87 2.67
C LEU A 101 12.24 11.37 2.94
N THR A 102 12.30 11.78 4.21
CA THR A 102 12.38 13.20 4.59
C THR A 102 13.64 13.84 4.00
N SER A 103 14.78 13.15 4.08
CA SER A 103 16.04 13.64 3.49
C SER A 103 15.98 13.74 1.97
N ILE A 104 15.36 12.78 1.28
CA ILE A 104 15.22 12.77 -0.19
C ILE A 104 14.29 13.90 -0.65
N LEU A 105 13.19 14.11 0.06
CA LEU A 105 12.16 15.09 -0.31
C LEU A 105 12.53 16.53 0.08
N GLY A 106 13.38 16.71 1.09
CA GLY A 106 13.78 18.02 1.60
C GLY A 106 12.57 18.88 1.98
N ASP A 107 12.51 20.10 1.44
CA ASP A 107 11.42 21.04 1.72
C ASP A 107 10.04 20.57 1.22
N LYS A 108 10.00 19.57 0.34
CA LYS A 108 8.76 18.98 -0.18
C LYS A 108 8.22 17.85 0.69
N ALA A 109 8.92 17.51 1.78
CA ALA A 109 8.51 16.42 2.66
C ALA A 109 7.23 16.77 3.42
N VAL A 110 6.23 15.90 3.31
CA VAL A 110 5.02 15.97 4.12
C VAL A 110 5.36 15.81 5.60
N LYS A 111 4.68 16.59 6.44
CA LYS A 111 4.85 16.53 7.90
C LYS A 111 4.01 15.40 8.49
N PRO A 112 4.44 14.80 9.62
CA PRO A 112 3.62 13.80 10.31
C PRO A 112 2.29 14.39 10.77
N CYS A 113 1.25 13.58 10.75
CA CYS A 113 -0.05 13.92 11.30
C CYS A 113 -0.11 13.66 12.81
N VAL A 114 -1.17 14.12 13.45
CA VAL A 114 -1.57 13.64 14.78
C VAL A 114 -2.52 12.45 14.56
N TYR A 115 -2.17 11.31 15.13
CA TYR A 115 -2.92 10.06 14.98
C TYR A 115 -3.71 9.74 16.23
N ASP A 116 -5.00 9.45 16.08
CA ASP A 116 -5.81 8.89 17.16
C ASP A 116 -5.71 7.36 17.13
N LEU A 117 -4.89 6.82 18.02
CA LEU A 117 -4.62 5.38 18.15
C LEU A 117 -5.32 4.81 19.39
N TYR A 118 -6.54 5.28 19.70
CA TYR A 118 -7.33 4.89 20.88
C TYR A 118 -7.46 3.38 21.08
N PHE A 119 -7.43 2.57 20.02
CA PHE A 119 -7.50 1.12 20.12
C PHE A 119 -6.39 0.53 21.00
N PHE A 120 -5.24 1.19 21.17
CA PHE A 120 -4.18 0.76 22.10
C PHE A 120 -4.59 0.80 23.57
N SER A 121 -5.51 1.69 23.94
CA SER A 121 -5.98 1.84 25.33
C SER A 121 -6.95 0.75 25.78
N ILE A 122 -7.60 0.07 24.82
CA ILE A 122 -8.68 -0.90 25.09
C ILE A 122 -8.37 -2.31 24.60
N SER A 123 -7.24 -2.52 23.92
CA SER A 123 -6.89 -3.79 23.27
C SER A 123 -5.71 -4.47 23.96
N SER A 124 -5.60 -5.79 23.79
CA SER A 124 -4.43 -6.56 24.23
C SER A 124 -3.30 -6.53 23.20
N SER A 125 -2.10 -6.92 23.62
CA SER A 125 -0.94 -7.12 22.72
C SER A 125 -1.22 -8.10 21.57
N ALA A 126 -2.18 -9.02 21.72
CA ALA A 126 -2.59 -9.94 20.65
C ALA A 126 -3.23 -9.22 19.46
N VAL A 127 -4.00 -8.15 19.70
CA VAL A 127 -4.61 -7.34 18.64
C VAL A 127 -3.53 -6.57 17.88
N PHE A 128 -2.53 -6.04 18.59
CA PHE A 128 -1.37 -5.39 17.97
C PHE A 128 -0.59 -6.35 17.07
N THR A 129 -0.37 -7.59 17.51
CA THR A 129 0.28 -8.63 16.71
C THR A 129 -0.54 -9.03 15.48
N LEU A 130 -1.88 -9.02 15.58
CA LEU A 130 -2.76 -9.34 14.46
C LEU A 130 -2.74 -8.22 13.40
N LEU A 131 -2.87 -6.96 13.84
CA LEU A 131 -2.89 -5.80 12.93
C LEU A 131 -1.59 -5.67 12.13
N THR A 132 -0.46 -6.00 12.74
CA THR A 132 0.85 -5.96 12.06
C THR A 132 1.00 -7.07 11.04
N LYS A 133 0.43 -8.25 11.31
CA LYS A 133 0.33 -9.31 10.31
C LYS A 133 -0.55 -8.87 9.14
N ASP A 134 -1.63 -8.13 9.37
CA ASP A 134 -2.47 -7.64 8.29
C ASP A 134 -1.75 -6.57 7.45
N ILE A 135 -1.00 -5.65 8.06
CA ILE A 135 -0.19 -4.64 7.34
C ILE A 135 0.83 -5.31 6.42
N TYR A 136 1.51 -6.37 6.89
CA TYR A 136 2.59 -7.01 6.13
C TYR A 136 2.15 -8.20 5.25
N ASN A 137 0.92 -8.69 5.39
CA ASN A 137 0.37 -9.80 4.61
C ASN A 137 -0.65 -9.30 3.57
N GLN A 138 -0.36 -8.16 2.94
CA GLN A 138 -1.10 -7.74 1.76
C GLN A 138 -0.85 -8.76 0.64
N PRO A 139 -1.90 -9.28 -0.03
CA PRO A 139 -1.69 -10.14 -1.18
C PRO A 139 -0.93 -9.33 -2.24
N VAL A 140 0.31 -9.70 -2.51
CA VAL A 140 1.01 -9.21 -3.70
C VAL A 140 0.11 -9.56 -4.88
N VAL A 141 -0.39 -8.54 -5.59
CA VAL A 141 -1.05 -8.74 -6.87
C VAL A 141 0.01 -9.27 -7.82
N THR A 142 0.10 -10.59 -7.95
CA THR A 142 1.10 -11.28 -8.78
C THR A 142 0.70 -11.38 -10.25
N THR A 143 -0.39 -10.74 -10.66
CA THR A 143 -0.84 -10.76 -12.06
C THR A 143 -0.57 -9.42 -12.73
N TRP A 144 0.65 -9.27 -13.25
CA TRP A 144 0.93 -8.38 -14.37
C TRP A 144 0.79 -9.22 -15.64
N THR A 145 -0.40 -9.19 -16.26
CA THR A 145 -0.65 -9.73 -17.61
C THR A 145 -1.15 -8.62 -18.50
#